data_AF-A0A314LEJ5-F1
#
_entry.id   AF-A0A314LEJ5-F1
#
_cell.length_a   1.000
_cell.length_b   1.000
_cell.length_c   1.000
_cell.angle_alpha   90.00
_cell.angle_beta   90.00
_cell.angle_gamma   90.00
#
_symmetry.space_group_name_H-M   'P 1'
#
loop_
_entity.id
_entity.type
_entity.pdbx_description
1 polymer ?
#
loop_
_entity_poly.entity_id
_entity_poly.type
_entity_poly.pdbx_seq_one_letter_code
_entity_poly.pdbx_strand_id
1 'polypeptide(L)'
;MLRNVAGRILRIGSQSSPVTSAVQRRLYHERVVDHYNNPRNVGSFDKNDPTVGTGLVGAPACGDVMKLQIKVDEETGKITDACFKTFGCGSAIASSSVATEWVKGKQMVEVLSIKNTCD
;
A
#
# COMPACT_ATOMS: atom_id res chain seq x y z
N MET A 1 12.33 66.34 52.16
CA MET A 1 13.54 66.51 51.32
C MET A 1 13.71 65.25 50.48
N LEU A 2 13.87 65.47 49.17
CA LEU A 2 14.48 64.61 48.14
C LEU A 2 13.71 63.38 47.60
N ARG A 3 13.45 63.51 46.30
CA ARG A 3 12.95 62.57 45.29
C ARG A 3 14.01 61.53 44.92
N ASN A 4 13.59 60.36 44.41
CA ASN A 4 14.22 59.51 43.38
C ASN A 4 13.20 58.38 43.08
N VAL A 5 12.43 58.33 41.98
CA VAL A 5 12.72 58.13 40.54
C VAL A 5 13.50 56.84 40.23
N ALA A 6 12.96 56.11 39.23
CA ALA A 6 13.44 54.89 38.54
C ALA A 6 13.02 53.57 39.20
N GLY A 7 12.47 52.57 38.50
CA GLY A 7 12.14 52.40 37.10
C GLY A 7 11.36 51.10 36.94
N ARG A 8 10.32 51.14 36.10
CA ARG A 8 9.44 50.02 35.76
C ARG A 8 10.20 49.06 34.85
N ILE A 9 10.56 47.87 35.32
CA ILE A 9 11.05 46.78 34.45
C ILE A 9 10.16 45.56 34.67
N LEU A 10 9.15 45.44 33.81
CA LEU A 10 8.45 44.19 33.55
C LEU A 10 9.45 43.22 32.90
N ARG A 11 10.06 42.34 33.70
CA ARG A 11 10.72 41.14 33.16
C ARG A 11 9.62 40.14 32.83
N ILE A 12 9.12 40.21 31.59
CA ILE A 12 8.38 39.13 30.96
C ILE A 12 9.38 37.98 30.81
N GLY A 13 9.34 37.05 31.76
CA GLY A 13 10.02 35.77 31.61
C GLY A 13 9.33 35.01 30.49
N SER A 14 10.00 34.89 29.35
CA SER A 14 9.60 34.02 28.26
C SER A 14 9.59 32.59 28.78
N GLN A 15 8.41 32.06 29.10
CA GLN A 15 8.26 30.63 29.28
C GLN A 15 8.46 29.98 27.90
N SER A 16 9.64 29.42 27.69
CA SER A 16 9.88 28.52 26.57
C SER A 16 9.14 27.23 26.86
N SER A 17 7.90 27.13 26.38
CA SER A 17 7.18 25.86 26.36
C SER A 17 8.05 24.82 25.64
N PRO A 18 8.29 23.63 26.23
CA PRO A 18 8.94 22.57 25.48
C PRO A 18 7.98 22.16 24.36
N VAL A 19 8.37 22.42 23.12
CA VAL A 19 7.70 21.82 21.96
C VAL A 19 8.07 20.35 21.97
N THR A 20 7.34 19.55 22.74
CA THR A 20 7.34 18.10 22.56
C THR A 20 6.69 17.84 21.21
N SER A 21 7.51 17.82 20.17
CA SER A 21 7.17 17.25 18.88
C SER A 21 6.79 15.79 19.13
N ALA A 22 5.50 15.54 19.31
CA ALA A 22 4.98 14.19 19.33
C ALA A 22 5.25 13.62 17.93
N VAL A 23 6.25 12.76 17.83
CA VAL A 23 6.50 11.99 16.60
C VAL A 23 5.28 11.10 16.41
N GLN A 24 4.34 11.58 15.60
CA GLN A 24 3.13 10.85 15.26
C GLN A 24 3.57 9.64 14.43
N ARG A 25 3.63 8.48 15.09
CA ARG A 25 3.96 7.21 14.44
C ARG A 25 2.90 6.95 13.36
N ARG A 26 3.31 7.04 12.09
CA ARG A 26 2.47 6.65 10.96
C ARG A 26 2.40 5.13 10.95
N LEU A 27 1.27 4.60 11.40
CA LEU A 27 0.99 3.18 11.34
C LEU A 27 0.39 2.85 9.97
N TYR A 28 0.66 1.63 9.49
CA TYR A 28 -0.06 1.10 8.35
C TYR A 28 -1.54 0.95 8.69
N HIS A 29 -2.38 1.18 7.68
CA HIS A 29 -3.81 0.91 7.81
C HIS A 29 -4.03 -0.58 8.13
N GLU A 30 -5.01 -0.89 8.99
CA GLU A 30 -5.30 -2.27 9.43
C GLU A 30 -5.44 -3.26 8.28
N ARG A 31 -6.08 -2.84 7.18
CA ARG A 31 -6.23 -3.63 5.95
C ARG A 31 -4.89 -3.99 5.32
N VAL A 32 -3.93 -3.07 5.29
CA VAL A 32 -2.59 -3.36 4.76
C VAL A 32 -1.90 -4.42 5.62
N VAL A 33 -2.03 -4.30 6.95
CA VAL A 33 -1.46 -5.25 7.90
C VAL A 33 -2.09 -6.64 7.74
N ASP A 34 -3.40 -6.70 7.57
CA ASP A 34 -4.11 -7.97 7.37
C ASP A 34 -3.74 -8.66 6.06
N HIS A 35 -3.68 -7.92 4.94
CA HIS A 35 -3.24 -8.47 3.66
C HIS A 35 -1.76 -8.86 3.64
N TYR A 36 -0.94 -8.28 4.51
CA TYR A 36 0.45 -8.69 4.69
C TYR A 36 0.56 -9.98 5.51
N ASN A 37 -0.14 -10.07 6.64
CA ASN A 37 -0.06 -11.24 7.54
C ASN A 37 -0.82 -12.46 6.99
N ASN A 38 -1.94 -12.22 6.32
CA ASN A 38 -2.85 -13.22 5.76
C ASN A 38 -3.08 -12.98 4.26
N PRO A 39 -2.05 -13.05 3.41
CA PRO A 39 -2.22 -12.75 1.99
C PRO A 39 -3.17 -13.75 1.34
N ARG A 40 -4.18 -13.24 0.62
CA ARG A 40 -5.13 -14.05 -0.15
C ARG A 40 -4.53 -14.44 -1.49
N ASN A 41 -4.95 -15.59 -2.04
CA ASN A 41 -4.59 -16.00 -3.40
C ASN A 41 -3.08 -16.19 -3.66
N VAL A 42 -2.29 -16.51 -2.62
CA VAL A 42 -0.88 -16.87 -2.79
C VAL A 42 -0.78 -18.24 -3.44
N GLY A 43 -0.09 -18.34 -4.57
CA GLY A 43 0.03 -19.61 -5.28
C GLY A 43 0.49 -19.47 -6.72
N SER A 44 0.37 -20.55 -7.47
CA SER A 44 0.62 -20.56 -8.90
C SER A 44 -0.26 -21.61 -9.56
N PHE A 45 -0.81 -21.29 -10.72
CA PHE A 45 -1.48 -22.26 -11.58
C PHE A 45 -0.47 -23.07 -12.40
N ASP A 46 -0.97 -24.13 -13.04
CA ASP A 46 -0.20 -24.85 -14.03
C ASP A 46 0.17 -23.92 -15.19
N LYS A 47 1.41 -24.05 -15.64
CA LYS A 47 2.00 -23.32 -16.77
C LYS A 47 1.55 -23.88 -18.12
N ASN A 48 1.01 -25.10 -18.14
CA ASN A 48 0.49 -25.74 -19.34
C ASN A 48 -1.03 -25.56 -19.51
N ASP A 49 -1.73 -24.94 -18.55
CA ASP A 49 -3.16 -24.68 -18.66
C ASP A 49 -3.38 -23.53 -19.68
N PRO A 50 -4.04 -23.78 -20.83
CA PRO A 50 -4.26 -22.77 -21.86
C PRO A 50 -5.17 -21.62 -21.39
N THR A 51 -5.99 -21.86 -20.37
CA THR A 51 -6.89 -20.85 -19.79
C THR A 51 -6.19 -19.88 -18.85
N VAL A 52 -4.88 -20.05 -18.62
CA VAL A 52 -4.10 -19.27 -17.66
C VAL A 52 -3.20 -18.25 -18.38
N GLY A 53 -3.47 -16.97 -18.13
CA GLY A 53 -2.56 -15.87 -18.46
C GLY A 53 -1.53 -15.66 -17.35
N THR A 54 -0.26 -15.49 -17.71
CA THR A 54 0.84 -15.23 -16.76
C THR A 54 1.56 -13.93 -17.09
N GLY A 55 1.63 -13.01 -16.13
CA GLY A 55 2.46 -11.81 -16.18
C GLY A 55 3.58 -11.88 -15.15
N LEU A 56 4.82 -11.61 -15.58
CA LEU A 56 5.98 -11.48 -14.70
C LEU A 56 6.55 -10.06 -14.86
N VAL A 57 6.58 -9.30 -13.78
CA VAL A 57 7.05 -7.91 -13.77
C VAL A 57 8.00 -7.73 -12.59
N GLY A 58 9.08 -6.98 -12.77
CA GLY A 58 9.98 -6.62 -11.69
C GLY A 58 10.54 -5.21 -11.84
N ALA A 59 10.90 -4.61 -10.71
CA ALA A 59 11.50 -3.28 -10.63
C ALA A 59 12.98 -3.41 -10.18
N PRO A 60 13.96 -3.32 -11.10
CA PRO A 60 15.38 -3.53 -10.78
C PRO A 60 15.92 -2.60 -9.69
N ALA A 61 15.32 -1.42 -9.51
CA ALA A 61 15.74 -0.43 -8.53
C ALA A 61 15.46 -0.85 -7.07
N CYS A 62 14.43 -1.65 -6.83
CA CYS A 62 13.97 -2.03 -5.48
C CYS A 62 14.09 -3.53 -5.21
N GLY A 63 14.39 -4.34 -6.24
CA GLY A 63 14.44 -5.79 -6.13
C GLY A 63 13.06 -6.47 -6.05
N ASP A 64 11.98 -5.70 -6.21
CA ASP A 64 10.62 -6.25 -6.21
C ASP A 64 10.37 -7.02 -7.52
N VAL A 65 9.87 -8.25 -7.41
CA VAL A 65 9.51 -9.11 -8.56
C VAL A 65 8.18 -9.79 -8.25
N MET A 66 7.19 -9.61 -9.14
CA MET A 66 5.85 -10.15 -9.00
C MET A 66 5.49 -11.00 -10.22
N LYS A 67 5.00 -12.21 -9.94
CA LYS A 67 4.31 -13.08 -10.87
C LYS A 67 2.82 -13.06 -10.56
N LEU A 68 2.01 -12.58 -11.49
CA LEU A 68 0.55 -12.62 -11.43
C LEU A 68 0.04 -13.64 -12.46
N GLN A 69 -0.89 -14.48 -12.05
CA GLN A 69 -1.57 -15.40 -12.95
C GLN A 69 -3.09 -15.25 -12.80
N ILE A 70 -3.79 -15.24 -13.92
CA ILE A 70 -5.26 -15.20 -13.98
C ILE A 70 -5.75 -16.37 -14.81
N LYS A 71 -6.86 -16.97 -14.38
CA LYS A 71 -7.59 -17.97 -15.16
C LYS A 71 -8.80 -17.30 -15.78
N VAL A 72 -8.97 -17.44 -17.09
CA VAL A 72 -10.00 -16.76 -17.86
C VAL A 72 -10.94 -17.80 -18.48
N ASP A 73 -12.23 -17.56 -18.36
CA ASP A 73 -13.24 -18.28 -19.12
C ASP A 73 -13.29 -17.71 -20.54
N GLU A 74 -12.95 -18.53 -21.54
CA GLU A 74 -12.81 -18.10 -22.93
C GLU A 74 -14.14 -17.69 -23.58
N GLU A 75 -15.26 -18.27 -23.14
CA GLU A 75 -16.58 -17.97 -23.70
C GLU A 75 -17.11 -16.63 -23.20
N THR A 76 -16.91 -16.34 -21.92
CA THR A 76 -17.47 -15.16 -21.25
C THR A 76 -16.48 -13.99 -21.12
N GLY A 77 -15.17 -14.26 -21.23
CA GLY A 77 -14.10 -13.29 -20.96
C GLY A 77 -13.97 -12.93 -19.48
N LYS A 78 -14.55 -13.74 -18.59
CA LYS A 78 -14.55 -13.52 -17.14
C LYS A 78 -13.31 -14.13 -16.50
N ILE A 79 -12.70 -13.41 -15.56
CA ILE A 79 -11.63 -13.95 -14.74
C ILE A 79 -12.25 -14.85 -13.66
N THR A 80 -12.04 -16.16 -13.76
CA THR A 80 -12.60 -17.16 -12.82
C THR A 80 -11.76 -17.29 -11.57
N ASP A 81 -10.44 -17.14 -11.70
CA ASP A 81 -9.52 -17.16 -10.56
C ASP A 81 -8.26 -16.33 -10.82
N ALA A 82 -7.58 -15.95 -9.76
CA ALA A 82 -6.31 -15.25 -9.81
C ALA A 82 -5.42 -15.70 -8.66
N CYS A 83 -4.12 -15.80 -8.93
CA CYS A 83 -3.12 -16.08 -7.90
C CYS A 83 -1.83 -15.30 -8.16
N PHE A 84 -1.05 -15.07 -7.10
CA PHE A 84 0.23 -14.38 -7.22
C PHE A 84 1.36 -15.05 -6.44
N LYS A 85 2.58 -14.75 -6.88
CA LYS A 85 3.83 -14.90 -6.12
C LYS A 85 4.61 -13.60 -6.24
N THR A 86 5.09 -13.07 -5.12
CA THR A 86 5.87 -11.84 -5.13
C THR A 86 7.07 -11.96 -4.21
N PHE A 87 8.17 -11.37 -4.61
CA PHE A 87 9.32 -11.08 -3.78
C PHE A 87 9.40 -9.56 -3.67
N GLY A 88 9.36 -9.04 -2.46
CA GLY A 88 9.41 -7.60 -2.27
C GLY A 88 9.06 -7.17 -0.86
N CYS A 89 8.93 -5.86 -0.70
CA CYS A 89 8.53 -5.25 0.57
C CYS A 89 7.11 -5.67 1.02
N GLY A 90 6.81 -5.53 2.31
CA GLY A 90 5.50 -5.91 2.86
C GLY A 90 4.32 -5.20 2.19
N SER A 91 4.52 -3.97 1.72
CA SER A 91 3.53 -3.25 0.92
C SER A 91 3.27 -3.90 -0.43
N ALA A 92 4.30 -4.44 -1.09
CA ALA A 92 4.12 -5.17 -2.35
C ALA A 92 3.26 -6.41 -2.13
N ILE A 93 3.51 -7.18 -1.06
CA ILE A 93 2.71 -8.36 -0.69
C ILE A 93 1.25 -7.97 -0.46
N ALA A 94 1.01 -6.95 0.35
CA ALA A 94 -0.35 -6.49 0.67
C ALA A 94 -1.08 -6.02 -0.60
N SER A 95 -0.43 -5.21 -1.45
CA SER A 95 -1.01 -4.73 -2.71
C SER A 95 -1.32 -5.86 -3.68
N SER A 96 -0.44 -6.85 -3.84
CA SER A 96 -0.69 -8.02 -4.68
C SER A 96 -1.88 -8.85 -4.18
N SER A 97 -2.02 -9.00 -2.86
CA SER A 97 -3.15 -9.70 -2.27
C SER A 97 -4.48 -8.98 -2.54
N VAL A 98 -4.53 -7.66 -2.39
CA VAL A 98 -5.75 -6.88 -2.71
C VAL A 98 -6.07 -6.95 -4.20
N ALA A 99 -5.07 -6.80 -5.07
CA ALA A 99 -5.27 -6.82 -6.50
C ALA A 99 -5.88 -8.14 -6.98
N THR A 100 -5.42 -9.27 -6.44
CA THR A 100 -5.96 -10.60 -6.82
C THR A 100 -7.40 -10.82 -6.39
N GLU A 101 -7.82 -10.29 -5.24
CA GLU A 101 -9.24 -10.29 -4.85
C GLU A 101 -10.08 -9.41 -5.77
N TRP A 102 -9.57 -8.24 -6.17
CA TRP A 102 -10.31 -7.31 -7.01
C TRP A 102 -10.55 -7.83 -8.43
N VAL A 103 -9.57 -8.50 -9.02
CA VAL A 103 -9.71 -9.01 -10.40
C VAL A 103 -10.57 -10.26 -10.49
N LYS A 104 -10.63 -11.06 -9.42
CA LYS A 104 -11.40 -12.32 -9.41
C LYS A 104 -12.88 -12.03 -9.60
N GLY A 105 -13.49 -12.71 -10.57
CA GLY A 105 -14.91 -12.59 -10.88
C GLY A 105 -15.28 -11.38 -11.74
N LYS A 106 -14.31 -10.55 -12.17
CA LYS A 106 -14.56 -9.42 -13.06
C LYS A 106 -14.39 -9.78 -14.54
N GLN A 107 -15.01 -8.99 -15.40
CA GLN A 107 -14.75 -9.03 -16.84
C GLN A 107 -13.38 -8.43 -17.15
N MET A 108 -12.68 -8.96 -18.15
CA MET A 108 -11.36 -8.46 -18.56
C MET A 108 -11.36 -6.94 -18.81
N VAL A 109 -12.41 -6.42 -19.46
CA VAL A 109 -12.55 -4.98 -19.76
C VAL A 109 -12.60 -4.10 -18.50
N GLU A 110 -13.22 -4.59 -17.42
CA GLU A 110 -13.29 -3.85 -16.16
C GLU A 110 -11.93 -3.80 -15.47
N VAL A 111 -11.20 -4.91 -15.53
CA VAL A 111 -9.88 -5.03 -14.89
C VAL A 111 -8.84 -4.11 -15.52
N LEU A 112 -8.95 -3.86 -16.82
CA LEU A 112 -8.08 -2.90 -17.53
C LEU A 112 -8.19 -1.46 -17.00
N SER A 113 -9.28 -1.12 -16.30
CA SER A 113 -9.45 0.19 -15.69
C SER A 113 -8.76 0.34 -14.33
N ILE A 114 -8.28 -0.75 -13.73
CA ILE A 114 -7.61 -0.71 -12.42
C ILE A 114 -6.23 -0.06 -12.57
N LYS A 115 -6.01 1.01 -11.81
CA LYS A 115 -4.75 1.77 -11.78
C LYS A 115 -4.32 2.06 -10.34
N ASN A 116 -3.05 2.36 -10.17
CA ASN A 116 -2.46 2.79 -8.90
C ASN A 116 -2.41 4.32 -8.75
N THR A 117 -3.00 5.07 -9.68
CA THR A 117 -3.16 6.53 -9.63
C THR A 117 -4.61 6.90 -9.34
N CYS A 118 -4.80 7.99 -8.60
CA CYS A 118 -6.10 8.62 -8.42
C CYS A 118 -6.18 9.76 -9.45
N ASP A 119 -6.82 9.52 -10.58
CA ASP A 119 -7.14 10.55 -11.58
C ASP A 119 -8.65 10.85 -11.54
#